data_AF-A0A0F4R5W3-F1
#
_entry.id   AF-A0A0F4R5W3-F1
#
_cell.length_a   1.000
_cell.length_b   1.000
_cell.length_c   1.000
_cell.angle_alpha   90.00
_cell.angle_beta   90.00
_cell.angle_gamma   90.00
#
_symmetry.space_group_name_H-M   'P 1'
#
loop_
_entity.id
_entity.type
_entity.pdbx_description
1 polymer ?
#
loop_
_entity_poly.entity_id
_entity_poly.type
_entity_poly.pdbx_seq_one_letter_code
_entity_poly.pdbx_strand_id
1 'polypeptide(L)'
;MKVTSIIKFLQAIQDNHSDQVYRGQACENWSLIPSIARVKHIDLPTQYTNGWRGLESDLMSRFKKHAVRFLNKESSSEIDWMIQAQHHGVPTRLLDWSTNPLKALYFAIENLNHDDSDGVVFVFFPPTWRVSSKDVETNEKSLIAFRPYFINERVASQDGCFTLFPFPTDEEKDSIEAMKNGFTSQNEVVSMQKIIIDKDSKDKLRSELKNLGITDVAIFPDLDGVAKSIRREFGCL
;
A
#
# COMPACT_ATOMS: atom_id res chain seq x y z
N MET A 1 -12.74 17.41 -11.12
CA MET A 1 -13.01 18.32 -9.97
C MET A 1 -12.16 17.86 -8.82
N LYS A 2 -11.41 18.77 -8.16
CA LYS A 2 -10.57 18.40 -7.00
C LYS A 2 -11.36 18.48 -5.70
N VAL A 3 -11.05 17.59 -4.76
CA VAL A 3 -11.63 17.56 -3.42
C VAL A 3 -10.97 18.63 -2.56
N THR A 4 -11.81 19.43 -1.90
CA THR A 4 -11.42 20.61 -1.09
C THR A 4 -12.00 20.57 0.35
N SER A 5 -12.74 19.51 0.69
CA SER A 5 -13.28 19.25 2.03
C SER A 5 -13.62 17.77 2.20
N ILE A 6 -13.70 17.29 3.45
CA ILE A 6 -14.11 15.90 3.73
C ILE A 6 -15.51 15.60 3.19
N ILE A 7 -16.44 16.55 3.23
CA ILE A 7 -17.80 16.33 2.70
C ILE A 7 -17.75 16.04 1.19
N LYS A 8 -16.98 16.83 0.43
CA LYS A 8 -16.81 16.60 -1.01
C LYS A 8 -16.09 15.27 -1.28
N PHE A 9 -15.14 14.89 -0.43
CA PHE A 9 -14.46 13.60 -0.52
C PHE A 9 -15.46 12.44 -0.38
N LEU A 10 -16.29 12.46 0.67
CA LEU A 10 -17.30 11.42 0.92
C LEU A 10 -18.37 11.38 -0.18
N GLN A 11 -18.75 12.53 -0.74
CA GLN A 11 -19.63 12.60 -1.90
C GLN A 11 -18.98 12.02 -3.17
N ALA A 12 -17.66 12.11 -3.34
CA ALA A 12 -16.98 11.56 -4.50
C ALA A 12 -16.85 10.03 -4.49
N ILE A 13 -17.08 9.40 -3.32
CA ILE A 13 -17.05 7.93 -3.12
C ILE A 13 -18.42 7.29 -3.43
N GLN A 14 -19.38 8.06 -3.95
CA GLN A 14 -20.86 7.85 -3.96
C GLN A 14 -21.46 6.46 -4.27
N ASP A 15 -20.68 5.46 -4.67
CA ASP A 15 -21.11 4.06 -4.78
C ASP A 15 -20.42 3.22 -3.69
N ASN A 16 -20.96 3.21 -2.46
CA ASN A 16 -20.47 2.36 -1.36
C ASN A 16 -20.79 0.87 -1.61
N HIS A 17 -20.12 0.25 -2.57
CA HIS A 17 -20.04 -1.20 -2.62
C HIS A 17 -19.25 -1.67 -1.39
N SER A 18 -19.75 -2.70 -0.70
CA SER A 18 -19.16 -3.24 0.53
C SER A 18 -17.71 -3.72 0.38
N ASP A 19 -17.24 -3.91 -0.86
CA ASP A 19 -15.96 -4.52 -1.18
C ASP A 19 -14.96 -3.54 -1.82
N GLN A 20 -15.21 -2.22 -1.74
CA GLN A 20 -14.24 -1.22 -2.19
C GLN A 20 -13.06 -1.07 -1.23
N VAL A 21 -11.89 -0.82 -1.82
CA VAL A 21 -10.67 -0.50 -1.08
C VAL A 21 -10.03 0.78 -1.58
N TYR A 22 -9.30 1.43 -0.69
CA TYR A 22 -8.81 2.79 -0.88
C TYR A 22 -7.31 2.88 -0.63
N ARG A 23 -6.58 3.64 -1.46
CA ARG A 23 -5.15 3.92 -1.22
C ARG A 23 -4.85 5.39 -1.45
N GLY A 24 -4.32 6.04 -0.43
CA GLY A 24 -3.84 7.42 -0.53
C GLY A 24 -2.40 7.52 -1.02
N GLN A 25 -2.11 8.54 -1.82
CA GLN A 25 -0.75 8.93 -2.18
C GLN A 25 -0.64 10.45 -2.12
N ALA A 26 0.47 10.94 -1.55
CA ALA A 26 0.70 12.37 -1.35
C ALA A 26 0.88 13.14 -2.66
N CYS A 27 1.24 12.46 -3.74
CA CYS A 27 1.41 13.03 -5.07
C CYS A 27 0.64 12.20 -6.11
N GLU A 28 -0.23 12.84 -6.90
CA GLU A 28 -1.02 12.17 -7.94
C GLU A 28 -0.20 11.56 -9.08
N ASN A 29 1.03 12.05 -9.28
CA ASN A 29 1.94 11.62 -10.35
C ASN A 29 2.69 10.33 -10.00
N TRP A 30 2.58 9.84 -8.76
CA TRP A 30 3.20 8.59 -8.36
C TRP A 30 2.48 7.38 -8.97
N SER A 31 3.27 6.43 -9.47
CA SER A 31 2.75 5.18 -10.02
C SER A 31 2.14 4.32 -8.91
N LEU A 32 0.94 3.79 -9.18
CA LEU A 32 0.27 2.80 -8.35
C LEU A 32 0.81 1.40 -8.64
N ILE A 33 2.06 1.16 -8.24
CA ILE A 33 2.76 -0.12 -8.43
C ILE A 33 3.39 -0.58 -7.11
N PRO A 34 3.49 -1.90 -6.89
CA PRO A 34 4.11 -2.46 -5.67
C PRO A 34 5.60 -2.09 -5.58
N SER A 35 6.17 -2.20 -4.39
CA SER A 35 7.55 -1.76 -4.12
C SER A 35 8.58 -2.54 -4.92
N ILE A 36 8.38 -3.84 -5.14
CA ILE A 36 9.29 -4.65 -5.96
C ILE A 36 9.36 -4.13 -7.40
N ALA A 37 8.23 -3.74 -8.01
CA ALA A 37 8.17 -3.20 -9.38
C ALA A 37 8.92 -1.86 -9.56
N ARG A 38 9.33 -1.21 -8.45
CA ARG A 38 10.10 0.04 -8.46
C ARG A 38 11.61 -0.21 -8.43
N VAL A 39 12.06 -1.43 -8.12
CA VAL A 39 13.47 -1.80 -8.12
C VAL A 39 14.01 -1.72 -9.53
N LYS A 40 15.10 -0.98 -9.74
CA LYS A 40 15.75 -0.88 -11.03
C LYS A 40 16.88 -1.89 -11.11
N HIS A 41 17.12 -2.43 -12.30
CA HIS A 41 18.22 -3.36 -12.54
C HIS A 41 19.58 -2.82 -12.09
N ILE A 42 19.81 -1.51 -12.29
CA ILE A 42 21.04 -0.81 -11.88
C ILE A 42 21.28 -0.82 -10.35
N ASP A 43 20.23 -0.98 -9.54
CA ASP A 43 20.32 -1.00 -8.09
C ASP A 43 20.66 -2.40 -7.56
N LEU A 44 20.63 -3.42 -8.42
CA LEU A 44 20.87 -4.81 -8.06
C LEU A 44 22.35 -5.19 -8.17
N PRO A 45 22.78 -6.26 -7.47
CA PRO A 45 24.10 -6.83 -7.67
C PRO A 45 24.39 -7.08 -9.16
N THR A 46 25.64 -6.84 -9.56
CA THR A 46 26.08 -6.98 -10.95
C THR A 46 25.73 -8.37 -11.48
N GLN A 47 25.13 -8.43 -12.68
CA GLN A 47 24.68 -9.66 -13.36
C GLN A 47 23.48 -10.38 -12.71
N TYR A 48 22.62 -9.68 -11.96
CA TYR A 48 21.37 -10.28 -11.52
C TYR A 48 20.45 -10.60 -12.72
N THR A 49 20.18 -11.89 -12.98
CA THR A 49 19.43 -12.37 -14.16
C THR A 49 18.17 -13.17 -13.83
N ASN A 50 17.84 -13.36 -12.55
CA ASN A 50 16.78 -14.31 -12.16
C ASN A 50 15.35 -13.75 -12.25
N GLY A 51 15.16 -12.64 -12.96
CA GLY A 51 13.84 -11.99 -13.10
C GLY A 51 13.23 -11.55 -11.76
N TRP A 52 11.95 -11.23 -11.78
CA TRP A 52 11.19 -10.83 -10.60
C TRP A 52 10.94 -11.98 -9.64
N ARG A 53 10.65 -13.18 -10.15
CA ARG A 53 10.46 -14.39 -9.32
C ARG A 53 11.71 -14.70 -8.50
N GLY A 54 12.87 -14.67 -9.14
CA GLY A 54 14.15 -14.86 -8.46
C GLY A 54 14.39 -13.77 -7.42
N LEU A 55 14.12 -12.51 -7.77
CA LEU A 55 14.34 -11.39 -6.85
C LEU A 55 13.49 -11.52 -5.59
N GLU A 56 12.19 -11.79 -5.74
CA GLU A 56 11.29 -12.02 -4.60
C GLU A 56 11.76 -13.21 -3.76
N SER A 57 12.11 -14.34 -4.40
CA SER A 57 12.62 -15.53 -3.72
C SER A 57 13.88 -15.24 -2.90
N ASP A 58 14.86 -14.54 -3.48
CA ASP A 58 16.11 -14.18 -2.82
C ASP A 58 15.89 -13.21 -1.65
N LEU A 59 15.05 -12.19 -1.84
CA LEU A 59 14.69 -11.23 -0.79
C LEU A 59 13.97 -11.93 0.37
N MET A 60 12.97 -12.76 0.08
CA MET A 60 12.20 -13.47 1.09
C MET A 60 13.05 -14.51 1.83
N SER A 61 13.88 -15.26 1.12
CA SER A 61 14.80 -16.24 1.72
C SER A 61 15.76 -15.57 2.72
N ARG A 62 16.36 -14.45 2.34
CA ARG A 62 17.22 -13.65 3.23
C ARG A 62 16.44 -13.08 4.41
N PHE A 63 15.28 -12.47 4.17
CA PHE A 63 14.46 -11.90 5.23
C PHE A 63 14.11 -12.97 6.27
N LYS A 64 13.55 -14.12 5.85
CA LYS A 64 13.19 -15.23 6.74
C LYS A 64 14.39 -15.72 7.55
N LYS A 65 15.52 -15.98 6.91
CA LYS A 65 16.73 -16.49 7.57
C LYS A 65 17.18 -15.60 8.75
N HIS A 66 16.94 -14.30 8.68
CA HIS A 66 17.35 -13.34 9.71
C HIS A 66 16.21 -12.96 10.66
N ALA A 67 15.00 -12.82 10.15
CA ALA A 67 13.83 -12.30 10.86
C ALA A 67 13.25 -13.28 11.89
N VAL A 68 13.36 -14.60 11.68
CA VAL A 68 12.79 -15.63 12.59
C VAL A 68 13.17 -15.40 14.06
N ARG A 69 14.39 -14.93 14.34
CA ARG A 69 14.86 -14.67 15.72
C ARG A 69 14.17 -13.48 16.42
N PHE A 70 13.53 -12.61 15.65
CA PHE A 70 12.88 -11.39 16.14
C PHE A 70 11.36 -11.53 16.19
N LEU A 71 10.81 -12.64 15.70
CA LEU A 71 9.37 -12.87 15.69
C LEU A 71 8.94 -13.56 16.99
N ASN A 72 7.94 -12.98 17.65
CA ASN A 72 7.28 -13.60 18.79
C ASN A 72 6.40 -14.79 18.39
N LYS A 73 5.98 -14.84 17.12
CA LYS A 73 5.19 -15.91 16.52
C LYS A 73 5.61 -16.10 15.07
N GLU A 74 5.91 -17.32 14.67
CA GLU A 74 6.23 -17.61 13.29
C GLU A 74 5.02 -17.35 12.39
N SER A 75 5.28 -16.70 11.24
CA SER A 75 4.30 -16.47 10.18
C SER A 75 3.80 -17.80 9.64
N SER A 76 2.48 -17.90 9.42
CA SER A 76 1.83 -19.18 9.09
C SER A 76 1.78 -19.50 7.61
N SER A 77 2.08 -18.52 6.75
CA SER A 77 2.11 -18.67 5.29
C SER A 77 3.21 -17.81 4.66
N GLU A 78 3.51 -18.08 3.39
CA GLU A 78 4.40 -17.25 2.57
C GLU A 78 3.91 -15.80 2.46
N ILE A 79 2.59 -15.61 2.37
CA ILE A 79 1.97 -14.28 2.30
C ILE A 79 2.13 -13.51 3.62
N ASP A 80 1.99 -14.19 4.76
CA ASP A 80 2.26 -13.57 6.07
C ASP A 80 3.73 -13.11 6.15
N TRP A 81 4.68 -13.89 5.63
CA TRP A 81 6.08 -13.49 5.53
C TRP A 81 6.27 -12.26 4.64
N MET A 82 5.60 -12.19 3.50
CA MET A 82 5.65 -11.02 2.62
C MET A 82 5.10 -9.76 3.29
N ILE A 83 3.99 -9.88 4.05
CA ILE A 83 3.43 -8.74 4.81
C ILE A 83 4.45 -8.25 5.86
N GLN A 84 5.09 -9.15 6.61
CA GLN A 84 6.13 -8.78 7.57
C GLN A 84 7.32 -8.10 6.88
N ALA A 85 7.79 -8.67 5.76
CA ALA A 85 8.89 -8.13 5.01
C ALA A 85 8.59 -6.70 4.50
N GLN A 86 7.40 -6.49 3.93
CA GLN A 86 6.92 -5.20 3.47
C GLN A 86 6.82 -4.17 4.60
N HIS A 87 6.32 -4.57 5.76
CA HIS A 87 6.24 -3.68 6.93
C HIS A 87 7.61 -3.15 7.36
N HIS A 88 8.67 -3.94 7.15
CA HIS A 88 10.06 -3.55 7.42
C HIS A 88 10.82 -3.03 6.19
N GLY A 89 10.11 -2.69 5.10
CA GLY A 89 10.68 -2.02 3.93
C GLY A 89 11.35 -2.93 2.92
N VAL A 90 11.23 -4.26 3.05
CA VAL A 90 11.68 -5.19 2.01
C VAL A 90 10.72 -5.08 0.82
N PRO A 91 11.24 -4.93 -0.42
CA PRO A 91 10.38 -4.88 -1.60
C PRO A 91 9.59 -6.18 -1.79
N THR A 92 8.29 -6.07 -2.03
CA THR A 92 7.41 -7.21 -2.36
C THR A 92 6.44 -6.82 -3.47
N ARG A 93 5.74 -7.80 -4.05
CA ARG A 93 4.64 -7.56 -5.00
C ARG A 93 3.27 -7.32 -4.34
N LEU A 94 3.23 -7.11 -3.03
CA LEU A 94 2.04 -6.62 -2.33
C LEU A 94 1.88 -5.12 -2.55
N LEU A 95 0.63 -4.68 -2.61
CA LEU A 95 0.27 -3.27 -2.53
C LEU A 95 -0.75 -3.10 -1.40
N ASP A 96 -0.49 -2.16 -0.51
CA ASP A 96 -1.35 -1.87 0.65
C ASP A 96 -2.60 -1.09 0.23
N TRP A 97 -3.71 -1.40 0.87
CA TRP A 97 -4.96 -0.70 0.75
C TRP A 97 -5.60 -0.58 2.13
N SER A 98 -6.59 0.29 2.23
CA SER A 98 -7.43 0.46 3.42
C SER A 98 -8.87 0.20 3.01
N THR A 99 -9.64 -0.52 3.83
CA THR A 99 -11.10 -0.57 3.64
C THR A 99 -11.80 0.69 4.14
N ASN A 100 -11.06 1.62 4.75
CA ASN A 100 -11.56 2.89 5.27
C ASN A 100 -11.07 4.07 4.41
N PRO A 101 -11.98 4.82 3.77
CA PRO A 101 -11.61 5.90 2.87
C PRO A 101 -10.93 7.07 3.59
N LEU A 102 -11.27 7.35 4.85
CA LEU A 102 -10.66 8.45 5.61
C LEU A 102 -9.22 8.15 6.00
N LYS A 103 -8.89 6.87 6.28
CA LYS A 103 -7.50 6.45 6.52
C LYS A 103 -6.67 6.52 5.23
N ALA A 104 -7.25 6.19 4.09
CA ALA A 104 -6.61 6.43 2.79
C ALA A 104 -6.41 7.93 2.52
N LEU A 105 -7.41 8.78 2.80
CA LEU A 105 -7.27 10.23 2.67
C LEU A 105 -6.13 10.77 3.54
N TYR A 106 -5.98 10.26 4.77
CA TYR A 106 -4.84 10.61 5.63
C TYR A 106 -3.51 10.39 4.90
N PHE A 107 -3.28 9.22 4.29
CA PHE A 107 -2.05 8.96 3.53
C PHE A 107 -1.87 9.84 2.29
N ALA A 108 -2.97 10.35 1.72
CA ALA A 108 -2.92 11.28 0.59
C ALA A 108 -2.48 12.70 1.00
N ILE A 109 -2.49 13.03 2.28
CA ILE A 109 -2.24 14.39 2.76
C ILE A 109 -1.26 14.49 3.93
N GLU A 110 -0.86 13.42 4.60
CA GLU A 110 -0.13 13.53 5.87
C GLU A 110 1.29 14.12 5.74
N ASN A 111 1.95 13.92 4.59
CA ASN A 111 3.35 14.24 4.36
C ASN A 111 3.53 15.68 3.85
N LEU A 112 4.07 16.53 4.73
CA LEU A 112 4.26 17.97 4.46
C LEU A 112 5.26 18.26 3.33
N ASN A 113 6.19 17.35 3.07
CA ASN A 113 7.19 17.52 2.00
C ASN A 113 6.57 17.43 0.59
N HIS A 114 5.27 17.14 0.48
CA HIS A 114 4.55 17.04 -0.78
C HIS A 114 3.28 17.92 -0.79
N ASP A 115 3.26 19.01 -0.01
CA ASP A 115 2.13 19.95 0.02
C ASP A 115 2.05 20.85 -1.21
N ASP A 116 3.14 20.93 -1.97
CA ASP A 116 3.21 21.64 -3.25
C ASP A 116 2.52 20.90 -4.41
N SER A 117 2.12 19.65 -4.18
CA SER A 117 1.59 18.71 -5.17
C SER A 117 0.20 18.23 -4.78
N ASP A 118 -0.67 17.96 -5.76
CA ASP A 118 -1.98 17.38 -5.49
C ASP A 118 -1.84 15.95 -4.96
N GLY A 119 -2.65 15.60 -3.96
CA GLY A 119 -2.76 14.24 -3.46
C GLY A 119 -3.75 13.44 -4.30
N VAL A 120 -3.79 12.12 -4.10
CA VAL A 120 -4.79 11.26 -4.72
C VAL A 120 -5.23 10.17 -3.77
N VAL A 121 -6.53 9.86 -3.80
CA VAL A 121 -7.06 8.61 -3.26
C VAL A 121 -7.54 7.77 -4.43
N PHE A 122 -6.94 6.59 -4.57
CA PHE A 122 -7.41 5.56 -5.48
C PHE A 122 -8.55 4.80 -4.82
N VAL A 123 -9.63 4.59 -5.55
CA VAL A 123 -10.72 3.68 -5.19
C VAL A 123 -10.65 2.50 -6.14
N PHE A 124 -10.56 1.30 -5.59
CA PHE A 124 -10.43 0.08 -6.35
C PHE A 124 -11.53 -0.90 -5.95
N PHE A 125 -12.18 -1.48 -6.96
CA PHE A 125 -13.12 -2.58 -6.78
C PHE A 125 -12.45 -3.88 -7.28
N PRO A 126 -11.94 -4.71 -6.37
CA PRO A 126 -11.22 -5.91 -6.74
C PRO A 126 -12.14 -6.96 -7.38
N PRO A 127 -11.72 -7.59 -8.49
CA PRO A 127 -12.50 -8.64 -9.13
C PRO A 127 -12.59 -9.91 -8.27
N THR A 128 -11.63 -10.11 -7.36
CA THR A 128 -11.55 -11.30 -6.52
C THR A 128 -11.06 -10.90 -5.14
N TRP A 129 -11.78 -11.39 -4.13
CA TRP A 129 -11.52 -11.11 -2.71
C TRP A 129 -11.31 -12.40 -1.93
N ARG A 130 -10.21 -12.49 -1.18
CA ARG A 130 -9.97 -13.56 -0.19
C ARG A 130 -10.14 -13.01 1.22
N VAL A 131 -10.77 -13.80 2.08
CA VAL A 131 -11.07 -13.39 3.45
C VAL A 131 -9.85 -13.47 4.39
N SER A 132 -8.80 -14.17 3.97
CA SER A 132 -7.60 -14.44 4.78
C SER A 132 -6.36 -14.59 3.90
N SER A 133 -5.19 -14.16 4.40
CA SER A 133 -3.88 -14.40 3.76
C SER A 133 -3.49 -15.88 3.67
N LYS A 134 -4.19 -16.76 4.39
CA LYS A 134 -4.02 -18.23 4.27
C LYS A 134 -4.67 -18.81 3.02
N ASP A 135 -5.63 -18.10 2.44
CA ASP A 135 -6.37 -18.53 1.25
C ASP A 135 -5.76 -17.96 -0.04
N VAL A 136 -4.54 -17.42 0.06
CA VAL A 136 -3.82 -16.76 -1.02
C VAL A 136 -2.54 -17.54 -1.29
N GLU A 137 -2.36 -17.99 -2.54
CA GLU A 137 -1.16 -18.68 -2.97
C GLU A 137 -0.17 -17.70 -3.64
N THR A 138 1.12 -17.99 -3.58
CA THR A 138 2.14 -17.12 -4.21
C THR A 138 2.16 -17.24 -5.74
N ASN A 139 1.61 -18.29 -6.32
CA ASN A 139 1.55 -18.53 -7.76
C ASN A 139 0.23 -18.04 -8.39
N GLU A 140 -0.58 -17.24 -7.68
CA GLU A 140 -1.79 -16.64 -8.20
C GLU A 140 -1.52 -15.96 -9.55
N LYS A 141 -2.36 -16.29 -10.54
CA LYS A 141 -2.17 -15.88 -11.94
C LYS A 141 -2.88 -14.58 -12.30
N SER A 142 -3.64 -14.03 -11.36
CA SER A 142 -4.35 -12.77 -11.49
C SER A 142 -4.19 -11.92 -10.24
N LEU A 143 -4.63 -10.66 -10.33
CA LEU A 143 -4.65 -9.75 -9.19
C LEU A 143 -5.66 -10.23 -8.14
N ILE A 144 -5.18 -10.50 -6.93
CA ILE A 144 -6.02 -10.95 -5.80
C ILE A 144 -5.98 -9.92 -4.69
N ALA A 145 -7.15 -9.44 -4.26
CA ALA A 145 -7.26 -8.66 -3.03
C ALA A 145 -7.57 -9.58 -1.86
N PHE A 146 -7.03 -9.27 -0.68
CA PHE A 146 -7.25 -10.09 0.50
C PHE A 146 -7.11 -9.31 1.81
N ARG A 147 -7.77 -9.82 2.85
CA ARG A 147 -7.51 -9.39 4.23
C ARG A 147 -6.40 -10.24 4.85
N PRO A 148 -5.42 -9.63 5.53
CA PRO A 148 -4.38 -10.37 6.24
C PRO A 148 -4.98 -11.17 7.41
N TYR A 149 -4.50 -12.40 7.61
CA TYR A 149 -4.84 -13.22 8.78
C TYR A 149 -4.06 -12.77 10.01
N PHE A 150 -2.75 -12.57 9.85
CA PHE A 150 -1.90 -12.01 10.89
C PHE A 150 -1.89 -10.49 10.76
N ILE A 151 -2.46 -9.82 11.77
CA ILE A 151 -2.59 -8.38 11.80
C ILE A 151 -1.71 -7.86 12.93
N ASN A 152 -0.65 -7.12 12.60
CA ASN A 152 0.00 -6.29 13.61
C ASN A 152 -0.90 -5.07 13.91
N GLU A 153 -0.68 -4.42 15.05
CA GLU A 153 -1.53 -3.29 15.48
C GLU A 153 -1.58 -2.18 14.42
N ARG A 154 -0.48 -1.92 13.71
CA ARG A 154 -0.43 -0.92 12.64
C ARG A 154 -1.39 -1.24 11.49
N VAL A 155 -1.43 -2.48 11.01
CA VAL A 155 -2.35 -2.92 9.95
C VAL A 155 -3.80 -2.85 10.43
N ALA A 156 -4.09 -3.24 11.68
CA ALA A 156 -5.42 -3.10 12.29
C ALA A 156 -5.85 -1.63 12.35
N SER A 157 -5.01 -0.77 12.90
CA SER A 157 -5.23 0.69 13.01
C SER A 157 -5.41 1.36 11.66
N GLN A 158 -4.94 0.76 10.57
CA GLN A 158 -5.07 1.28 9.21
C GLN A 158 -6.29 0.74 8.45
N ASP A 159 -7.07 -0.17 9.03
CA ASP A 159 -8.06 -0.98 8.31
C ASP A 159 -7.42 -1.65 7.06
N GLY A 160 -6.18 -2.13 7.25
CA GLY A 160 -5.28 -2.55 6.19
C GLY A 160 -5.72 -3.84 5.50
N CYS A 161 -5.65 -3.83 4.17
CA CYS A 161 -5.80 -4.99 3.29
C CYS A 161 -4.76 -4.88 2.16
N PHE A 162 -4.64 -5.91 1.34
CA PHE A 162 -3.58 -5.97 0.33
C PHE A 162 -4.12 -6.47 -1.00
N THR A 163 -3.43 -6.09 -2.08
CA THR A 163 -3.51 -6.80 -3.35
C THR A 163 -2.18 -7.47 -3.65
N LEU A 164 -2.25 -8.74 -4.06
CA LEU A 164 -1.12 -9.50 -4.56
C LEU A 164 -1.07 -9.39 -6.09
N PHE A 165 -0.02 -8.77 -6.61
CA PHE A 165 0.19 -8.69 -8.06
C PHE A 165 0.77 -10.02 -8.58
N PRO A 166 0.18 -10.67 -9.60
CA PRO A 166 0.73 -11.89 -10.18
C PRO A 166 2.08 -11.62 -10.84
N PHE A 167 2.89 -12.66 -11.02
CA PHE A 167 4.07 -12.55 -11.88
C PHE A 167 3.66 -12.55 -13.37
N PRO A 168 4.53 -12.09 -14.28
CA PRO A 168 4.31 -12.25 -15.72
C PRO A 168 4.01 -13.71 -16.08
N THR A 169 2.93 -13.96 -16.82
CA THR A 169 2.49 -15.31 -17.20
C THR A 169 3.52 -16.06 -18.03
N ASP A 170 4.27 -15.32 -18.84
CA ASP A 170 5.36 -15.82 -19.67
C ASP A 170 6.67 -15.73 -18.88
N GLU A 171 7.16 -16.87 -18.40
CA GLU A 171 8.38 -16.95 -17.60
C GLU A 171 9.63 -16.53 -18.39
N GLU A 172 9.64 -16.73 -19.71
CA GLU A 172 10.75 -16.30 -20.57
C GLU A 172 10.83 -14.76 -20.68
N LYS A 173 9.74 -14.06 -20.37
CA LYS A 173 9.67 -12.59 -20.31
C LYS A 173 9.87 -12.03 -18.91
N ASP A 174 10.13 -12.89 -17.91
CA ASP A 174 10.38 -12.46 -16.54
C ASP A 174 11.75 -11.78 -16.42
N SER A 175 11.74 -10.45 -16.60
CA SER A 175 12.93 -9.60 -16.62
C SER A 175 12.74 -8.41 -15.70
N ILE A 176 13.83 -7.98 -15.04
CA ILE A 176 13.82 -6.83 -14.12
C ILE A 176 13.97 -5.55 -14.94
N GLU A 177 12.96 -5.25 -15.74
CA GLU A 177 12.75 -3.92 -16.30
C GLU A 177 11.66 -3.21 -15.52
N ALA A 178 11.84 -1.91 -15.27
CA ALA A 178 10.85 -1.13 -14.54
C ALA A 178 9.51 -1.16 -15.28
N MET A 179 8.55 -1.91 -14.75
CA MET A 179 7.22 -2.00 -15.33
C MET A 179 6.41 -0.76 -14.91
N LYS A 180 6.28 0.20 -15.84
CA LYS A 180 5.53 1.46 -15.61
C LYS A 180 4.10 1.24 -15.09
N ASN A 181 3.49 0.10 -15.42
CA ASN A 181 2.11 -0.25 -15.07
C ASN A 181 2.01 -1.42 -14.06
N GLY A 182 3.12 -1.83 -13.42
CA GLY A 182 3.14 -3.01 -12.57
C GLY A 182 3.05 -4.31 -13.38
N PHE A 183 2.61 -5.39 -12.73
CA PHE A 183 2.63 -6.75 -13.31
C PHE A 183 1.27 -7.22 -13.85
N THR A 184 0.21 -6.44 -13.65
CA THR A 184 -1.17 -6.79 -14.01
C THR A 184 -1.58 -6.20 -15.35
N SER A 185 -2.39 -6.93 -16.11
CA SER A 185 -2.98 -6.36 -17.32
C SER A 185 -4.07 -5.34 -16.95
N GLN A 186 -4.28 -4.31 -17.79
CA GLN A 186 -5.37 -3.34 -17.56
C GLN A 186 -6.75 -4.01 -17.49
N ASN A 187 -6.92 -5.16 -18.15
CA ASN A 187 -8.16 -5.92 -18.16
C ASN A 187 -8.47 -6.60 -16.82
N GLU A 188 -7.49 -6.80 -15.95
CA GLU A 188 -7.69 -7.35 -14.60
C GLU A 188 -8.13 -6.28 -13.58
N VAL A 189 -7.93 -5.01 -13.91
CA VAL A 189 -8.38 -3.88 -13.10
C VAL A 189 -9.77 -3.48 -13.58
N VAL A 190 -10.80 -4.18 -13.08
CA VAL A 190 -12.20 -4.01 -13.51
C VAL A 190 -12.70 -2.58 -13.30
N SER A 191 -12.34 -1.94 -12.19
CA SER A 191 -12.69 -0.56 -11.92
C SER A 191 -11.69 0.08 -10.96
N MET A 192 -11.08 1.18 -11.41
CA MET A 192 -10.22 2.03 -10.58
C MET A 192 -10.58 3.50 -10.83
N GLN A 193 -11.05 4.16 -9.79
CA GLN A 193 -11.31 5.60 -9.78
C GLN A 193 -10.16 6.34 -9.10
N LYS A 194 -9.84 7.54 -9.59
CA LYS A 194 -8.93 8.47 -8.91
C LYS A 194 -9.72 9.66 -8.39
N ILE A 195 -9.59 9.94 -7.11
CA ILE A 195 -10.12 11.14 -6.45
C ILE A 195 -8.93 12.06 -6.15
N ILE A 196 -8.83 13.16 -6.89
CA ILE A 196 -7.71 14.11 -6.73
C ILE A 196 -8.00 15.05 -5.55
N ILE A 197 -7.03 15.15 -4.65
CA ILE A 197 -7.08 15.99 -3.46
C ILE A 197 -6.31 17.26 -3.76
N ASP A 198 -7.00 18.39 -3.66
CA ASP A 198 -6.42 19.69 -3.93
C ASP A 198 -5.29 20.01 -2.95
N LYS A 199 -4.12 20.35 -3.49
CA LYS A 199 -2.93 20.66 -2.70
C LYS A 199 -3.14 21.79 -1.69
N ASP A 200 -3.86 22.84 -2.09
CA ASP A 200 -4.10 24.03 -1.26
C ASP A 200 -5.08 23.75 -0.12
N SER A 201 -5.78 22.62 -0.19
CA SER A 201 -6.74 22.16 0.82
C SER A 201 -6.16 21.15 1.81
N LYS A 202 -4.92 20.66 1.62
CA LYS A 202 -4.34 19.58 2.45
C LYS A 202 -4.28 19.93 3.93
N ASP A 203 -3.82 21.13 4.27
CA ASP A 203 -3.70 21.56 5.67
C ASP A 203 -5.05 21.60 6.39
N LYS A 204 -6.04 22.20 5.74
CA LYS A 204 -7.43 22.20 6.21
C LYS A 204 -7.96 20.77 6.39
N LEU A 205 -7.75 19.89 5.41
CA LEU A 205 -8.22 18.50 5.46
C LEU A 205 -7.57 17.71 6.61
N ARG A 206 -6.29 17.94 6.94
CA ARG A 206 -5.65 17.33 8.12
C ARG A 206 -6.35 17.75 9.40
N SER A 207 -6.68 19.03 9.53
CA SER A 207 -7.40 19.56 10.69
C SER A 207 -8.80 18.94 10.80
N GLU A 208 -9.52 18.80 9.68
CA GLU A 208 -10.81 18.11 9.63
C GLU A 208 -10.68 16.63 10.03
N LEU A 209 -9.68 15.91 9.52
CA LEU A 209 -9.42 14.50 9.86
C LEU A 209 -9.09 14.32 11.35
N LYS A 210 -8.27 15.22 11.91
CA LYS A 210 -7.95 15.23 13.34
C LYS A 210 -9.21 15.37 14.19
N ASN A 211 -10.13 16.26 13.81
CA ASN A 211 -11.41 16.45 14.51
C ASN A 211 -12.32 15.22 14.43
N LEU A 212 -12.14 14.37 13.41
CA LEU A 212 -12.84 13.08 13.27
C LEU A 212 -12.10 11.91 13.94
N GLY A 213 -11.02 12.18 14.67
CA GLY A 213 -10.24 11.15 15.37
C GLY A 213 -9.21 10.41 14.49
N ILE A 214 -8.99 10.84 13.25
CA ILE A 214 -7.95 10.29 12.37
C ILE A 214 -6.65 11.08 12.61
N THR A 215 -5.85 10.62 13.57
CA THR A 215 -4.60 11.25 14.02
C THR A 215 -3.37 10.40 13.71
N ASP A 216 -2.17 10.98 13.81
CA ASP A 216 -0.92 10.21 13.60
C ASP A 216 -0.83 8.99 14.54
N VAL A 217 -1.26 9.14 15.81
CA VAL A 217 -1.30 8.05 16.81
C VAL A 217 -2.39 7.02 16.50
N ALA A 218 -3.54 7.45 15.98
CA ALA A 218 -4.61 6.52 15.59
C ALA A 218 -4.19 5.65 14.40
N ILE A 219 -3.40 6.19 13.47
CA ILE A 219 -2.93 5.49 12.27
C ILE A 219 -1.66 4.65 12.54
N PHE A 220 -0.80 5.13 13.43
CA PHE A 220 0.43 4.46 13.84
C PHE A 220 0.39 4.27 15.37
N PRO A 221 -0.13 3.14 15.87
CA PRO A 221 -0.34 2.90 17.30
C PRO A 221 0.98 2.48 17.99
N ASP A 222 2.06 3.21 17.74
CA ASP A 222 3.39 2.91 18.22
C ASP A 222 4.16 4.20 18.56
N LEU A 223 5.42 4.05 18.99
CA LEU A 223 6.28 5.20 19.32
C LEU A 223 6.53 6.11 18.11
N ASP A 224 6.52 5.58 16.88
CA ASP A 224 6.66 6.41 15.68
C ASP A 224 5.47 7.34 15.52
N GLY A 225 4.25 6.84 15.75
CA GLY A 225 3.03 7.65 15.73
C GLY A 225 2.99 8.73 16.81
N VAL A 226 3.41 8.41 18.03
CA VAL A 226 3.53 9.39 19.12
C VAL A 226 4.56 10.46 18.76
N ALA A 227 5.75 10.07 18.34
CA ALA A 227 6.81 11.00 17.94
C ALA A 227 6.37 11.87 16.75
N LYS A 228 5.67 11.29 15.78
CA LYS A 228 5.11 12.02 14.63
C LYS A 228 4.07 13.05 15.05
N SER A 229 3.15 12.69 15.96
CA SER A 229 2.15 13.60 16.50
C SER A 229 2.78 14.80 17.20
N ILE A 230 3.80 14.57 18.04
CA ILE A 230 4.53 15.63 18.74
C ILE A 230 5.24 16.53 17.71
N ARG A 231 6.01 15.95 16.77
CA ARG A 231 6.69 16.75 15.74
C ARG A 231 5.70 17.60 14.92
N ARG A 232 4.51 17.09 14.63
CA ARG A 232 3.47 17.84 13.92
C ARG A 232 2.99 19.04 14.74
N GLU A 233 2.74 18.84 16.03
CA GLU A 233 2.28 19.90 16.93
C GLU A 233 3.30 21.03 17.08
N PHE A 234 4.60 20.70 17.08
CA PHE A 234 5.69 21.66 17.21
C PHE A 234 6.32 22.10 15.88
N GLY A 235 5.73 21.75 14.72
CA GLY A 235 6.21 22.18 13.41
C GLY A 235 7.60 21.63 13.02
N CYS A 236 7.96 20.44 13.52
CA CYS A 236 9.26 19.79 13.34
C CYS A 236 9.19 18.53 12.44
N LEU A 237 8.25 18.49 11.50
CA LEU A 237 8.02 17.37 10.57
C LEU A 237 8.90 17.41 9.33
#